data_AF-A0A820NZ39-F1
#
_entry.id   AF-A0A820NZ39-F1
#
_cell.length_a   1.000
_cell.length_b   1.000
_cell.length_c   1.000
_cell.angle_alpha   90.00
_cell.angle_beta   90.00
_cell.angle_gamma   90.00
#
_symmetry.space_group_name_H-M   'P 1'
#
loop_
_entity.id
_entity.type
_entity.pdbx_description
1 polymer ?
#
loop_
_entity_poly.entity_id
_entity_poly.type
_entity_poly.pdbx_seq_one_letter_code
_entity_poly.pdbx_strand_id
1 'polypeptide(L)'
;LHPNCSGLFPPELSAHPGKMCVGKPGYNVCQGDSGGPLVRRMRIPNTENFYWEQVGVTSATKDCGWNSTYPDIFINIPYYYDWIAATIKRAV
;
A
#
# COMPACT_ATOMS: atom_id res chain seq x y z
N LEU A 1 -8.25 4.46 0.59
CA LEU A 1 -7.69 3.09 0.57
C LEU A 1 -8.80 2.19 0.07
N HIS A 2 -8.66 1.62 -1.12
CA HIS A 2 -9.61 0.63 -1.61
C HIS A 2 -9.06 -0.78 -1.32
N PRO A 3 -9.89 -1.69 -0.79
CA PRO A 3 -9.45 -3.04 -0.40
C PRO A 3 -9.07 -3.92 -1.59
N ASN A 4 -9.44 -3.53 -2.81
CA ASN A 4 -9.01 -4.18 -4.04
C ASN A 4 -8.93 -3.16 -5.18
N CYS A 5 -8.34 -3.59 -6.30
CA CYS A 5 -8.12 -2.78 -7.50
C CYS A 5 -9.07 -3.19 -8.65
N SER A 6 -10.19 -3.85 -8.32
CA SER A 6 -11.04 -4.51 -9.32
C SER A 6 -11.63 -3.49 -10.30
N GLY A 7 -11.65 -3.85 -11.59
CA GLY A 7 -12.15 -2.97 -12.65
C GLY A 7 -11.19 -1.86 -13.11
N LEU A 8 -10.04 -1.67 -12.44
CA LEU A 8 -9.02 -0.67 -12.81
C LEU A 8 -7.77 -1.30 -13.43
N PHE A 9 -7.47 -2.55 -13.06
CA PHE A 9 -6.33 -3.32 -13.53
C PHE A 9 -6.75 -4.75 -13.94
N PRO A 10 -5.95 -5.45 -14.78
CA PRO A 10 -6.20 -6.85 -15.13
C PRO A 10 -6.43 -7.72 -13.89
N PRO A 11 -7.27 -8.77 -13.96
CA PRO A 11 -7.60 -9.61 -12.80
C PRO A 11 -6.38 -10.19 -12.09
N GLU A 12 -5.30 -10.55 -12.81
CA GLU A 12 -4.06 -11.06 -12.20
C GLU A 12 -3.38 -10.02 -11.30
N LEU A 13 -3.57 -8.74 -11.61
CA LEU A 13 -3.01 -7.61 -10.89
C LEU A 13 -3.95 -7.08 -9.80
N SER A 14 -5.27 -7.27 -9.91
CA SER A 14 -6.26 -6.55 -9.10
C SER A 14 -7.02 -7.34 -8.04
N ALA A 15 -7.15 -8.66 -8.20
CA ALA A 15 -8.08 -9.47 -7.42
C ALA A 15 -7.36 -10.37 -6.40
N HIS A 16 -6.54 -9.79 -5.52
CA HIS A 16 -5.91 -10.53 -4.42
C HIS A 16 -5.95 -9.71 -3.11
N PRO A 17 -6.37 -10.29 -1.97
CA PRO A 17 -6.48 -9.56 -0.70
C PRO A 17 -5.14 -9.01 -0.16
N GLY A 18 -4.04 -9.63 -0.58
CA GLY A 18 -2.67 -9.15 -0.34
C GLY A 18 -2.26 -7.94 -1.19
N LYS A 19 -3.14 -7.39 -2.02
CA LYS A 19 -2.91 -6.17 -2.78
C LYS A 19 -3.97 -5.13 -2.39
N MET A 20 -3.61 -3.86 -2.45
CA MET A 20 -4.54 -2.75 -2.21
C MET A 20 -4.30 -1.62 -3.19
N CYS A 21 -5.36 -0.86 -3.46
CA CYS A 21 -5.29 0.30 -4.34
C CYS A 21 -5.30 1.59 -3.54
N VAL A 22 -4.29 2.42 -3.79
CA VAL A 22 -4.13 3.71 -3.16
C VAL A 22 -3.82 4.73 -4.24
N GLY A 23 -4.67 5.72 -4.35
CA GLY A 23 -4.48 6.78 -5.32
C GLY A 23 -5.36 7.97 -5.01
N LYS A 24 -4.88 9.13 -5.44
CA LYS A 24 -5.63 10.37 -5.52
C LYS A 24 -5.26 11.00 -6.86
N PRO A 25 -6.20 11.61 -7.60
CA PRO A 25 -5.86 12.31 -8.84
C PRO A 25 -4.67 13.26 -8.65
N GLY A 26 -3.71 13.19 -9.57
CA GLY A 26 -2.48 13.99 -9.54
C GLY A 26 -1.38 13.50 -8.59
N TYR A 27 -1.57 12.37 -7.90
CA TYR A 27 -0.55 11.73 -7.06
C TYR A 27 -0.37 10.27 -7.49
N ASN A 28 0.88 9.88 -7.79
CA ASN A 28 1.26 8.50 -8.09
C ASN A 28 2.57 8.10 -7.42
N VAL A 29 2.87 6.80 -7.38
CA VAL A 29 4.12 6.28 -6.79
C VAL A 29 5.35 6.61 -7.61
N CYS A 30 5.24 7.15 -8.82
CA CYS A 30 6.35 7.20 -9.78
C CYS A 30 7.56 8.00 -9.30
N GLN A 31 7.39 8.88 -8.31
CA GLN A 31 8.48 9.62 -7.67
C GLN A 31 9.07 8.91 -6.44
N GLY A 32 8.47 7.80 -6.01
CA GLY A 32 8.96 6.96 -4.93
C GLY A 32 9.67 5.70 -5.44
N ASP A 33 10.24 4.94 -4.50
CA ASP A 33 10.99 3.74 -4.81
C ASP A 33 10.09 2.50 -5.00
N SER A 34 10.47 1.63 -5.94
CA SER A 34 9.90 0.28 -6.01
C SER A 34 10.26 -0.50 -4.75
N GLY A 35 9.27 -1.12 -4.10
CA GLY A 35 9.46 -1.74 -2.78
C GLY A 35 9.50 -0.75 -1.62
N GLY A 36 9.31 0.56 -1.86
CA GLY A 36 9.29 1.59 -0.82
C GLY A 36 8.06 1.51 0.09
N PRO A 37 8.11 2.15 1.28
CA PRO A 37 7.03 2.10 2.25
C PRO A 37 5.87 3.04 1.90
N LEU A 38 4.64 2.53 1.97
CA LEU A 38 3.45 3.37 2.12
C LEU A 38 3.16 3.54 3.61
N VAL A 39 3.25 4.79 4.09
CA VAL A 39 3.04 5.12 5.50
C VAL A 39 1.75 5.88 5.73
N ARG A 40 1.09 5.60 6.86
CA ARG A 40 -0.10 6.30 7.33
C ARG A 40 0.19 6.94 8.69
N ARG A 41 -0.17 8.21 8.84
CA ARG A 41 -0.14 8.89 10.14
C ARG A 41 -1.34 8.46 10.97
N MET A 42 -1.08 7.89 12.14
CA MET A 42 -2.07 7.37 13.07
C MET A 42 -2.05 8.19 14.36
N ARG A 43 -3.21 8.47 14.92
CA ARG A 43 -3.33 9.18 16.21
C ARG A 43 -3.23 8.16 17.35
N ILE A 44 -2.44 8.46 18.37
CA ILE A 44 -2.38 7.65 19.58
C ILE A 44 -3.68 7.88 20.39
N PRO A 45 -4.45 6.82 20.72
CA PRO A 45 -5.70 6.96 21.47
C PRO A 45 -5.51 7.77 22.76
N ASN A 46 -6.47 8.65 23.06
CA ASN A 46 -6.48 9.50 24.27
C ASN A 46 -5.30 10.48 24.40
N THR A 47 -4.59 10.80 23.31
CA THR A 47 -3.54 11.83 23.29
C THR A 47 -3.68 12.74 22.07
N GLU A 48 -2.88 13.81 22.02
CA GLU A 48 -2.67 14.65 20.83
C GLU A 48 -1.49 14.18 19.96
N ASN A 49 -0.83 13.09 20.36
CA ASN A 49 0.36 12.57 19.69
C ASN A 49 0.02 11.66 18.52
N PHE A 50 0.97 11.53 17.59
CA PHE A 50 0.86 10.71 16.39
C PHE A 50 2.04 9.75 16.26
N TYR A 51 1.80 8.64 15.56
CA TYR A 51 2.84 7.74 15.09
C TYR A 51 2.65 7.45 13.60
N TRP A 52 3.70 6.95 12.95
CA TRP A 52 3.65 6.51 11.56
C TRP A 52 3.62 5.00 11.51
N GLU A 53 2.69 4.47 10.71
CA GLU A 53 2.54 3.04 10.49
C GLU A 53 2.78 2.74 9.02
N GLN A 54 3.65 1.78 8.72
CA GLN A 54 3.79 1.27 7.36
C GLN A 54 2.62 0.32 7.07
N VAL A 55 1.74 0.74 6.17
CA VAL A 55 0.54 0.00 5.79
C VAL A 55 0.67 -0.72 4.45
N GLY A 56 1.69 -0.37 3.66
CA GLY A 56 1.93 -1.02 2.39
C GLY A 56 3.36 -0.97 1.88
N VAL A 57 3.57 -1.67 0.76
CA VAL A 57 4.83 -1.69 0.00
C VAL A 57 4.51 -1.38 -1.46
N THR A 58 5.20 -0.39 -2.04
CA THR A 58 5.02 0.00 -3.45
C THR A 58 5.25 -1.19 -4.37
N SER A 59 4.31 -1.46 -5.28
CA SER A 59 4.40 -2.60 -6.20
C SER A 59 4.31 -2.17 -7.66
N ALA A 60 3.17 -1.65 -8.10
CA ALA A 60 2.93 -1.36 -9.51
C ALA A 60 2.04 -0.15 -9.70
N THR A 61 2.20 0.50 -10.85
CA THR A 61 1.34 1.58 -11.32
C THR A 61 1.10 1.42 -12.82
N LYS A 62 0.01 2.00 -13.32
CA LYS A 62 -0.33 1.96 -14.75
C LYS A 62 0.29 3.11 -15.53
N ASP A 63 0.34 4.29 -14.92
CA ASP A 63 0.76 5.52 -15.56
C ASP A 63 1.40 6.49 -14.55
N CYS A 64 2.13 7.48 -15.08
CA CYS A 64 2.87 8.47 -14.30
C CYS A 64 2.51 9.89 -14.73
N GLY A 65 2.74 10.85 -13.83
CA GLY A 65 2.49 12.28 -14.05
C GLY A 65 1.19 12.81 -13.44
N TRP A 66 1.03 14.13 -13.47
CA TRP A 66 -0.06 14.86 -12.83
C TRP A 66 -1.45 14.59 -13.45
N ASN A 67 -1.49 14.08 -14.69
CA ASN A 67 -2.70 13.67 -15.39
C ASN A 67 -3.14 12.24 -15.09
N SER A 68 -2.38 11.50 -14.29
CA SER A 68 -2.76 10.14 -13.91
C SER A 68 -4.06 10.15 -13.12
N THR A 69 -4.99 9.30 -13.56
CA THR A 69 -6.28 9.06 -12.90
C THR A 69 -6.34 7.67 -12.27
N TYR A 70 -5.31 6.85 -12.47
CA TYR A 70 -5.26 5.49 -11.93
C TYR A 70 -4.71 5.52 -10.51
N PRO A 71 -5.27 4.72 -9.59
CA PRO A 71 -4.62 4.47 -8.33
C PRO A 71 -3.42 3.54 -8.54
N ASP A 72 -2.53 3.54 -7.58
CA ASP A 72 -1.38 2.64 -7.58
C ASP A 72 -1.66 1.39 -6.74
N ILE A 73 -0.93 0.33 -7.08
CA ILE A 73 -0.99 -0.96 -6.40
C ILE A 73 0.12 -1.05 -5.36
N PHE A 74 -0.29 -1.35 -4.14
CA PHE A 74 0.59 -1.65 -3.02
C PHE A 74 0.34 -3.07 -2.52
N ILE A 75 1.36 -3.69 -1.96
CA ILE A 75 1.22 -4.90 -1.15
C ILE A 75 0.60 -4.51 0.18
N ASN A 76 -0.47 -5.21 0.57
CA ASN A 76 -1.24 -4.94 1.80
C ASN A 76 -0.53 -5.59 3.01
N ILE A 77 0.26 -4.81 3.77
CA ILE A 77 1.03 -5.33 4.91
C ILE A 77 0.15 -6.02 5.95
N PRO A 78 -1.00 -5.46 6.37
CA PRO A 78 -1.91 -6.13 7.30
C PRO A 78 -2.30 -7.56 6.88
N TYR A 79 -2.48 -7.83 5.59
CA TYR A 79 -2.80 -9.18 5.11
C TYR A 79 -1.65 -10.18 5.33
N TYR A 80 -0.39 -9.72 5.27
CA TYR A 80 0.79 -10.56 5.44
C TYR A 80 1.36 -10.53 6.86
N TYR A 81 0.69 -9.89 7.81
CA TYR A 81 1.20 -9.69 9.18
C TYR A 81 1.65 -11.00 9.84
N ASP A 82 0.82 -12.05 9.78
CA ASP A 82 1.13 -13.34 10.41
C ASP A 82 2.38 -13.99 9.80
N TRP A 83 2.52 -13.91 8.47
CA TRP A 83 3.70 -14.41 7.78
C TRP A 83 4.96 -13.63 8.14
N ILE A 84 4.87 -12.29 8.21
CA ILE A 84 5.98 -11.43 8.63
C ILE A 84 6.39 -11.79 10.06
N ALA A 85 5.43 -11.84 10.99
CA ALA A 85 5.68 -12.14 12.41
C ALA A 85 6.29 -13.54 12.60
N ALA A 86 5.77 -14.56 11.91
CA ALA A 86 6.32 -15.91 11.94
C ALA A 86 7.72 -15.99 11.33
N THR A 87 8.00 -15.22 10.28
CA THR A 87 9.32 -15.19 9.64
C THR A 87 10.36 -14.52 10.53
N ILE A 88 10.01 -13.40 11.17
CA ILE A 88 10.89 -12.74 12.15
C ILE A 88 11.20 -13.70 13.31
N LYS A 89 10.19 -14.37 13.88
CA LYS A 89 10.37 -15.33 14.97
C LYS A 89 11.29 -16.51 14.63
N ARG A 90 11.39 -16.91 13.36
CA ARG A 90 12.28 -17.99 12.90
C ARG A 90 13.71 -17.52 12.63
N ALA A 91 13.91 -16.23 12.41
CA ALA A 91 15.20 -15.64 12.08
C ALA A 91 16.04 -15.29 13.32
N VAL A 92 15.44 -15.42 14.51
CA VAL A 92 16.08 -15.33 15.83
C VAL A 92 16.13 -16.71 16.46
#